data_AF-A0A6G9H487-F1
#
_entry.id   AF-A0A6G9H487-F1
#
_cell.length_a   1.000
_cell.length_b   1.000
_cell.length_c   1.000
_cell.angle_alpha   90.00
_cell.angle_beta   90.00
_cell.angle_gamma   90.00
#
_symmetry.space_group_name_H-M   'P 1'
#
loop_
_entity.id
_entity.type
_entity.pdbx_description
1 polymer ?
#
loop_
_entity_poly.entity_id
_entity_poly.type
_entity_poly.pdbx_seq_one_letter_code
_entity_poly.pdbx_strand_id
1 'polypeptide(L)'
;MGSAISLRKVEETAPALVNLYKSAAVSLEKHGLGGQRAAVHLVLDHSGSMRDHYKDGTVQALAERVLGLSAHLDDDGTVPITVFSTDIDAEADISLANHAGRVAEIVGALGHMGRTNYHLAMDTVIDRLLGEFPRWLRRARELGIVA
;
A
#
# COMPACT_ATOMS: atom_id res chain seq x y z
N MET A 1 -1.57 -16.96 -17.10
CA MET A 1 -1.43 -15.52 -16.79
C MET A 1 -0.73 -15.45 -15.45
N GLY A 2 0.41 -14.77 -15.37
CA GLY A 2 1.33 -14.84 -14.23
C GLY A 2 1.33 -13.56 -13.40
N SER A 3 1.96 -13.65 -12.23
CA SER A 3 2.33 -12.52 -11.41
C SER A 3 3.07 -11.45 -12.21
N ALA A 4 2.95 -10.19 -11.81
CA ALA A 4 3.68 -9.10 -12.43
C ALA A 4 5.19 -9.20 -12.15
N ILE A 5 5.56 -9.62 -10.94
CA ILE A 5 6.94 -9.89 -10.53
C ILE A 5 7.14 -11.40 -10.39
N SER A 6 8.28 -11.93 -10.83
CA SER A 6 8.58 -13.35 -10.70
C SER A 6 8.92 -13.73 -9.25
N LEU A 7 8.54 -14.95 -8.84
CA LEU A 7 8.90 -15.47 -7.51
C LEU A 7 10.42 -15.42 -7.28
N ARG A 8 11.22 -15.75 -8.30
CA ARG A 8 12.68 -15.69 -8.24
C ARG A 8 13.19 -14.30 -7.87
N LYS A 9 12.64 -13.24 -8.47
CA LYS A 9 13.03 -11.85 -8.14
C LYS A 9 12.70 -11.51 -6.69
N VAL A 10 11.57 -11.99 -6.17
CA VAL A 10 11.19 -11.83 -4.75
C VAL A 10 12.13 -12.61 -3.83
N GLU A 11 12.50 -13.85 -4.19
CA GLU A 11 13.47 -14.65 -3.42
C GLU A 11 14.85 -13.99 -3.34
N GLU A 12 15.31 -13.39 -4.44
CA GLU A 12 16.59 -12.69 -4.52
C GLU A 12 16.58 -11.33 -3.78
N THR A 13 15.47 -10.59 -3.83
CA THR A 13 15.42 -9.20 -3.31
C THR A 13 14.83 -9.11 -1.90
N ALA A 14 13.80 -9.89 -1.61
CA ALA A 14 13.00 -9.81 -0.38
C ALA A 14 12.62 -11.21 0.13
N PRO A 15 13.60 -12.04 0.54
CA PRO A 15 13.37 -13.43 0.95
C PRO A 15 12.36 -13.56 2.10
N ALA A 16 12.27 -12.55 2.98
CA ALA A 16 11.31 -12.49 4.07
C ALA A 16 9.84 -12.45 3.58
N LEU A 17 9.58 -11.93 2.37
CA LEU A 17 8.23 -11.76 1.82
C LEU A 17 7.75 -12.97 1.01
N VAL A 18 8.58 -13.99 0.78
CA VAL A 18 8.26 -15.14 -0.08
C VAL A 18 6.98 -15.85 0.36
N ASN A 19 6.77 -16.03 1.66
CA ASN A 19 5.55 -16.67 2.17
C ASN A 19 4.32 -15.79 1.95
N LEU A 20 4.43 -14.49 2.17
CA LEU A 20 3.35 -13.52 1.92
C LEU A 20 2.99 -13.48 0.44
N TYR A 21 4.00 -13.47 -0.44
CA TYR A 21 3.83 -13.55 -1.89
C TYR A 21 3.09 -14.82 -2.32
N LYS A 22 3.46 -15.99 -1.79
CA LYS A 22 2.78 -17.26 -2.10
C LYS A 22 1.34 -17.27 -1.58
N SER A 23 1.10 -16.79 -0.37
CA SER A 23 -0.25 -16.67 0.18
C SER A 23 -1.13 -15.69 -0.61
N ALA A 24 -0.56 -14.58 -1.08
CA ALA A 24 -1.25 -13.63 -1.93
C ALA A 24 -1.69 -14.24 -3.26
N ALA A 25 -0.84 -15.05 -3.90
CA ALA A 25 -1.18 -15.78 -5.12
C ALA A 25 -2.46 -16.61 -4.94
N VAL A 26 -2.50 -17.43 -3.87
CA VAL A 26 -3.66 -18.27 -3.54
C VAL A 26 -4.91 -17.43 -3.28
N SER A 27 -4.77 -16.29 -2.59
CA SER A 27 -5.90 -15.40 -2.31
C SER A 27 -6.45 -14.77 -3.59
N LEU A 28 -5.58 -14.26 -4.46
CA LEU A 28 -5.96 -13.64 -5.73
C LEU A 28 -6.66 -14.64 -6.65
N GLU A 29 -6.14 -15.85 -6.77
CA GLU A 29 -6.76 -16.93 -7.54
C GLU A 29 -8.17 -17.26 -7.03
N LYS A 30 -8.33 -17.41 -5.70
CA LYS A 30 -9.65 -17.68 -5.09
C LYS A 30 -10.69 -16.60 -5.37
N HIS A 31 -10.26 -15.35 -5.53
CA HIS A 31 -11.14 -14.22 -5.82
C HIS A 31 -11.24 -13.90 -7.33
N GLY A 32 -10.65 -14.73 -8.20
CA GLY A 32 -10.69 -14.51 -9.65
C GLY A 32 -9.85 -13.32 -10.14
N LEU A 33 -8.94 -12.83 -9.30
CA LEU A 33 -8.06 -11.69 -9.60
C LEU A 33 -6.67 -12.12 -10.10
N GLY A 34 -6.46 -13.42 -10.32
CA GLY A 34 -5.22 -13.96 -10.87
C GLY A 34 -4.90 -13.36 -12.25
N GLY A 35 -3.66 -12.88 -12.42
CA GLY A 35 -3.18 -12.33 -13.68
C GLY A 35 -3.68 -10.92 -14.02
N GLN A 36 -4.45 -10.28 -13.14
CA GLN A 36 -4.85 -8.89 -13.30
C GLN A 36 -3.67 -7.93 -13.08
N ARG A 37 -3.82 -6.71 -13.57
CA ARG A 37 -2.87 -5.62 -13.32
C ARG A 37 -3.59 -4.46 -12.64
N ALA A 38 -3.02 -3.98 -11.55
CA ALA A 38 -3.56 -2.88 -10.77
C ALA A 38 -2.44 -2.20 -9.99
N ALA A 39 -2.46 -0.88 -9.97
CA ALA A 39 -1.65 -0.10 -9.05
C ALA A 39 -2.17 -0.29 -7.62
N VAL A 40 -1.26 -0.40 -6.66
CA VAL A 40 -1.59 -0.56 -5.24
C VAL A 40 -1.03 0.63 -4.46
N HIS A 41 -1.90 1.33 -3.74
CA HIS A 41 -1.54 2.44 -2.86
C HIS A 41 -1.98 2.11 -1.44
N LEU A 42 -1.10 2.38 -0.47
CA LEU A 42 -1.38 2.12 0.94
C LEU A 42 -1.59 3.43 1.69
N VAL A 43 -2.73 3.54 2.38
CA VAL A 43 -3.06 4.71 3.20
C VAL A 43 -3.04 4.27 4.66
N LEU A 44 -2.23 4.94 5.48
CA LEU A 44 -1.99 4.58 6.88
C LEU A 44 -2.50 5.67 7.83
N ASP A 45 -3.38 5.25 8.74
CA ASP A 45 -3.87 6.07 9.85
C ASP A 45 -2.79 6.16 10.94
N HIS A 46 -2.35 7.37 11.27
CA HIS A 46 -1.36 7.71 12.29
C HIS A 46 -1.98 8.52 13.45
N SER A 47 -3.23 8.21 13.78
CA SER A 47 -3.92 8.73 14.95
C SER A 47 -3.48 8.06 16.26
N GLY A 48 -3.72 8.73 17.38
CA GLY A 48 -3.34 8.24 18.72
C GLY A 48 -3.90 6.84 19.07
N SER A 49 -5.06 6.43 18.53
CA SER A 49 -5.62 5.10 18.74
C SER A 49 -4.83 3.99 18.05
N MET A 50 -4.07 4.32 17.01
CA MET A 50 -3.23 3.36 16.27
C MET A 50 -1.89 3.10 16.95
N ARG A 51 -1.55 3.83 18.02
CA ARG A 51 -0.22 3.80 18.67
C ARG A 51 0.25 2.39 18.99
N ASP A 52 -0.61 1.57 19.58
CA ASP A 52 -0.23 0.22 19.99
C ASP A 52 0.03 -0.68 18.77
N HIS A 53 -0.70 -0.49 17.67
CA HIS A 53 -0.49 -1.23 16.41
C HIS A 53 0.78 -0.85 15.66
N TYR A 54 1.26 0.39 15.81
CA TYR A 54 2.61 0.75 15.34
C TYR A 54 3.68 0.13 16.24
N LYS A 55 3.47 0.20 17.56
CA LYS A 55 4.43 -0.29 18.55
C LYS A 55 4.60 -1.81 18.50
N ASP A 56 3.53 -2.56 18.28
CA ASP A 56 3.56 -4.03 18.23
C ASP A 56 3.94 -4.59 16.84
N GLY A 57 4.12 -3.72 15.84
CA GLY A 57 4.51 -4.10 14.48
C GLY A 57 3.36 -4.52 13.58
N THR A 58 2.10 -4.44 14.02
CA THR A 58 0.91 -4.79 13.22
C THR A 58 0.87 -3.99 11.91
N VAL A 59 1.14 -2.69 11.95
CA VAL A 59 1.09 -1.85 10.73
C VAL A 59 2.24 -2.18 9.77
N GLN A 60 3.42 -2.52 10.29
CA GLN A 60 4.55 -3.01 9.48
C GLN A 60 4.18 -4.32 8.77
N ALA A 61 3.61 -5.28 9.50
CA ALA A 61 3.18 -6.56 8.93
C ALA A 61 2.06 -6.39 7.88
N LEU A 62 1.17 -5.41 8.06
CA LEU A 62 0.18 -5.04 7.06
C LEU A 62 0.85 -4.52 5.78
N ALA A 63 1.79 -3.59 5.91
CA ALA A 63 2.51 -3.02 4.77
C ALA A 63 3.27 -4.11 3.98
N GLU A 64 3.93 -5.04 4.66
CA GLU A 64 4.62 -6.18 4.04
C GLU A 64 3.66 -7.14 3.33
N ARG A 65 2.47 -7.37 3.91
CA ARG A 65 1.44 -8.19 3.28
C ARG A 65 0.88 -7.52 2.02
N VAL A 66 0.66 -6.21 2.07
CA VAL A 66 0.23 -5.41 0.90
C VAL A 66 1.32 -5.42 -0.18
N LEU A 67 2.60 -5.29 0.20
CA LEU A 67 3.71 -5.38 -0.74
C LEU A 67 3.79 -6.76 -1.40
N GLY A 68 3.66 -7.85 -0.63
CA GLY A 68 3.61 -9.21 -1.18
C GLY A 68 2.42 -9.45 -2.12
N LEU A 69 1.29 -8.79 -1.88
CA LEU A 69 0.13 -8.77 -2.78
C LEU A 69 0.40 -7.97 -4.05
N SER A 70 0.96 -6.76 -3.91
CA SER A 70 1.24 -5.84 -5.02
C SER A 70 2.18 -6.46 -6.05
N ALA A 71 3.13 -7.30 -5.65
CA ALA A 71 4.03 -8.01 -6.56
C ALA A 71 3.33 -8.93 -7.58
N HIS A 72 2.05 -9.27 -7.36
CA HIS A 72 1.23 -9.98 -8.35
C HIS A 72 0.47 -9.05 -9.30
N LEU A 73 0.22 -7.81 -8.89
CA LEU A 73 -0.66 -6.84 -9.54
C LEU A 73 0.11 -5.73 -10.27
N ASP A 74 1.26 -5.33 -9.76
CA ASP A 74 2.12 -4.24 -10.26
C ASP A 74 3.55 -4.73 -10.53
N ASP A 75 4.24 -4.13 -11.51
CA ASP A 75 5.51 -4.62 -12.05
C ASP A 75 6.77 -3.89 -11.53
N ASP A 76 6.59 -2.78 -10.81
CA ASP A 76 7.69 -1.98 -10.25
C ASP A 76 8.20 -2.49 -8.87
N GLY A 77 7.37 -3.24 -8.14
CA GLY A 77 7.69 -3.79 -6.82
C GLY A 77 7.72 -2.73 -5.72
N THR A 78 6.99 -1.65 -5.91
CA THR A 78 6.89 -0.51 -5.01
C THR A 78 5.42 -0.21 -4.72
N VAL A 79 5.12 0.19 -3.49
CA VAL A 79 3.80 0.61 -3.04
C VAL A 79 3.95 2.00 -2.46
N PRO A 80 3.33 3.02 -3.08
CA PRO A 80 3.23 4.35 -2.48
C PRO A 80 2.46 4.29 -1.15
N ILE A 81 2.94 5.05 -0.17
CA ILE A 81 2.35 5.18 1.16
C ILE A 81 1.96 6.64 1.40
N THR A 82 0.72 6.87 1.80
CA THR A 82 0.28 8.13 2.40
C THR A 82 -0.05 7.90 3.86
N VAL A 83 0.59 8.65 4.76
CA VAL A 83 0.32 8.64 6.19
C VAL A 83 -0.52 9.86 6.54
N PHE A 84 -1.59 9.66 7.31
CA PHE A 84 -2.49 10.74 7.70
C PHE A 84 -2.88 10.63 9.18
N SER A 85 -3.23 11.77 9.76
CA SER A 85 -3.89 11.83 11.07
C SER A 85 -4.99 12.88 11.03
N THR A 86 -4.70 14.08 11.56
CA THR A 86 -5.56 15.26 11.44
C THR A 86 -5.43 15.85 10.03
N ASP A 87 -4.22 15.79 9.49
CA ASP A 87 -3.83 16.21 8.14
C ASP A 87 -3.04 15.08 7.45
N ILE A 88 -2.53 15.33 6.23
CA ILE A 88 -1.53 14.46 5.62
C ILE A 88 -0.19 14.68 6.30
N ASP A 89 0.30 13.64 6.96
CA ASP A 89 1.50 13.71 7.78
C ASP A 89 2.75 13.43 6.96
N ALA A 90 2.69 12.46 6.03
CA ALA A 90 3.80 12.14 5.14
C ALA A 90 3.40 11.36 3.90
N GLU A 91 4.30 11.42 2.92
CA GLU A 91 4.27 10.62 1.72
C GLU A 91 5.60 9.89 1.58
N ALA A 92 5.53 8.60 1.31
CA ALA A 92 6.70 7.73 1.21
C ALA A 92 6.39 6.55 0.30
N ASP A 93 7.33 5.62 0.22
CA ASP A 93 7.19 4.37 -0.48
C ASP A 93 7.70 3.20 0.36
N ILE A 94 7.17 2.03 0.05
CA ILE A 94 7.73 0.75 0.48
C ILE A 94 7.95 -0.12 -0.75
N SER A 95 9.11 -0.75 -0.84
CA SER A 95 9.52 -1.57 -1.97
C SER A 95 10.09 -2.89 -1.47
N LEU A 96 10.25 -3.85 -2.38
CA LEU A 96 10.93 -5.12 -2.08
C LEU A 96 12.33 -4.91 -1.49
N ALA A 97 13.02 -3.81 -1.82
CA ALA A 97 14.39 -3.56 -1.36
C ALA A 97 14.48 -2.84 0.00
N ASN A 98 13.45 -2.09 0.40
CA ASN A 98 13.50 -1.26 1.61
C ASN A 98 12.38 -1.59 2.61
N HIS A 99 11.67 -2.71 2.48
CA HIS A 99 10.47 -2.97 3.29
C HIS A 99 10.72 -3.08 4.80
N ALA A 100 11.84 -3.68 5.20
CA ALA A 100 12.09 -4.04 6.59
C ALA A 100 12.22 -2.79 7.48
N GLY A 101 11.29 -2.62 8.42
CA GLY A 101 11.27 -1.48 9.35
C GLY A 101 10.88 -0.14 8.72
N ARG A 102 10.50 -0.12 7.44
CA ARG A 102 10.18 1.10 6.70
C ARG A 102 9.05 1.91 7.33
N VAL A 103 8.00 1.23 7.79
CA VAL A 103 6.87 1.92 8.43
C VAL A 103 7.32 2.60 9.71
N ALA A 104 8.12 1.92 10.52
CA ALA A 104 8.67 2.49 11.76
C ALA A 104 9.58 3.70 11.48
N GLU A 105 10.39 3.64 10.42
CA GLU A 105 11.22 4.77 9.97
C GLU A 105 10.36 5.98 9.58
N ILE A 106 9.33 5.76 8.75
CA ILE A 106 8.41 6.82 8.29
C ILE A 106 7.73 7.49 9.49
N VAL A 107 7.06 6.70 10.34
CA VAL A 107 6.30 7.27 11.47
C VAL A 107 7.18 7.86 12.57
N GLY A 108 8.40 7.34 12.73
CA GLY A 108 9.38 7.89 13.66
C GLY A 108 9.79 9.32 13.32
N ALA A 109 9.67 9.73 12.04
CA ALA A 109 9.95 11.10 11.60
C ALA A 109 8.77 12.08 11.82
N LEU A 110 7.55 11.60 12.06
CA LEU A 110 6.32 12.42 12.09
C LEU A 110 6.05 13.10 13.44
N GLY A 111 6.88 12.86 14.45
CA GLY A 111 6.73 13.49 15.77
C GLY A 111 5.52 12.96 16.53
N HIS A 112 4.45 13.76 16.62
CA HIS A 112 3.29 13.45 17.48
C HIS A 112 2.11 12.91 16.67
N MET A 113 1.39 11.95 17.24
CA MET A 113 0.19 11.38 16.63
C MET A 113 -1.00 12.33 16.79
N GLY A 114 -1.73 12.56 15.70
CA GLY A 114 -2.93 13.40 15.65
C GLY A 114 -4.24 12.67 16.01
N ARG A 115 -5.36 13.28 15.60
CA ARG A 115 -6.68 12.63 15.58
C ARG A 115 -6.87 11.88 14.27
N THR A 116 -8.08 11.35 14.05
CA THR A 116 -8.43 10.66 12.80
C THR A 116 -9.33 11.54 11.96
N ASN A 117 -8.87 11.96 10.78
CA ASN A 117 -9.66 12.69 9.79
C ASN A 117 -9.68 11.97 8.45
N TYR A 118 -10.55 10.96 8.33
CA TYR A 118 -10.68 10.18 7.10
C TYR A 118 -11.12 11.00 5.88
N HIS A 119 -11.88 12.09 6.08
CA HIS A 119 -12.42 12.86 4.96
C HIS A 119 -11.28 13.53 4.16
N LEU A 120 -10.39 14.24 4.86
CA LEU A 120 -9.22 14.88 4.24
C LEU A 120 -8.27 13.83 3.63
N ALA A 121 -8.09 12.70 4.31
CA ALA A 121 -7.22 11.63 3.84
C ALA A 121 -7.74 11.01 2.54
N MET A 122 -9.04 10.70 2.48
CA MET A 122 -9.64 10.11 1.29
C MET A 122 -9.67 11.09 0.12
N ASP A 123 -10.02 12.36 0.34
CA ASP A 123 -10.02 13.37 -0.73
C ASP A 123 -8.60 13.53 -1.31
N THR A 124 -7.58 13.63 -0.46
CA THR A 124 -6.20 13.78 -0.93
C THR A 124 -5.70 12.55 -1.68
N VAL A 125 -5.99 11.35 -1.19
CA VAL A 125 -5.59 10.10 -1.85
C VAL A 125 -6.33 9.92 -3.17
N ILE A 126 -7.63 10.23 -3.21
CA ILE A 126 -8.43 10.18 -4.43
C ILE A 126 -7.85 11.18 -5.43
N ASP A 127 -7.71 12.45 -5.08
CA ASP A 127 -7.16 13.48 -5.96
C ASP A 127 -5.78 13.09 -6.52
N ARG A 128 -4.94 12.45 -5.69
CA ARG A 128 -3.64 11.95 -6.10
C ARG A 128 -3.73 10.77 -7.07
N LEU A 129 -4.48 9.71 -6.73
CA LEU A 129 -4.65 8.56 -7.61
C LEU A 129 -5.26 9.01 -8.95
N LEU A 130 -6.17 9.98 -8.89
CA LEU A 130 -6.79 10.59 -10.04
C LEU A 130 -5.72 11.32 -10.87
N GLY A 131 -4.88 12.15 -10.26
CA GLY A 131 -3.79 12.87 -10.93
C GLY A 131 -2.68 11.99 -11.52
N GLU A 132 -2.25 10.93 -10.83
CA GLU A 132 -1.15 10.04 -11.25
C GLU A 132 -1.57 9.05 -12.35
N PHE A 133 -2.84 8.61 -12.38
CA PHE A 133 -3.32 7.63 -13.36
C PHE A 133 -4.50 8.18 -14.19
N PRO A 134 -4.25 9.04 -15.20
CA PRO A 134 -5.29 9.77 -15.94
C PRO A 134 -6.26 8.91 -16.79
N ARG A 135 -6.09 7.59 -16.86
CA ARG A 135 -6.99 6.68 -17.59
C ARG A 135 -8.16 6.16 -16.75
N TRP A 136 -7.97 5.80 -15.48
CA TRP A 136 -9.07 5.27 -14.65
C TRP A 136 -9.98 6.40 -14.15
N LEU A 137 -9.42 7.60 -13.95
CA LEU A 137 -10.10 8.86 -13.62
C LEU A 137 -11.25 9.17 -14.59
N ARG A 138 -10.98 9.04 -15.89
CA ARG A 138 -11.97 9.20 -16.96
C ARG A 138 -13.11 8.21 -16.79
N ARG A 139 -12.78 6.95 -16.49
CA ARG A 139 -13.75 5.88 -16.33
C ARG A 139 -14.57 6.01 -15.04
N ALA A 140 -13.96 6.45 -13.94
CA ALA A 140 -14.63 6.66 -12.65
C ALA A 140 -15.60 7.85 -12.70
N ARG A 141 -15.26 8.93 -13.43
CA ARG A 141 -16.17 10.05 -13.73
C ARG A 141 -17.35 9.64 -14.61
N GLU A 142 -17.13 8.84 -15.65
CA GLU A 142 -18.22 8.27 -16.46
C GLU A 142 -19.19 7.42 -15.64
N LEU A 143 -18.71 6.79 -14.57
CA LEU A 143 -19.50 5.92 -13.69
C LEU A 143 -20.06 6.66 -12.46
N GLY A 144 -19.80 7.96 -12.30
CA GLY A 144 -20.31 8.77 -11.19
C GLY A 144 -19.75 8.41 -9.80
N ILE A 145 -18.58 7.77 -9.75
CA ILE A 145 -17.94 7.32 -8.50
C ILE A 145 -17.23 8.49 -7.80
N VAL A 146 -16.81 9.49 -8.57
CA VAL A 146 -16.13 10.71 -8.11
C VAL A 146 -16.70 11.91 -8.86
N ALA A 147 -16.86 13.03 -8.13
CA ALA A 147 -17.52 14.25 -8.61
C ALA A 147 -16.68 15.06 -9.62
#